data_AF-E2N8B6-F1
#
_entry.id   AF-E2N8B6-F1
#
_cell.length_a   1.000
_cell.length_b   1.000
_cell.length_c   1.000
_cell.angle_alpha   90.00
_cell.angle_beta   90.00
_cell.angle_gamma   90.00
#
_symmetry.space_group_name_H-M   'P 1'
#
loop_
_entity.id
_entity.type
_entity.pdbx_description
1 polymer ?
#
loop_
_entity_poly.entity_id
_entity_poly.type
_entity_poly.pdbx_seq_one_letter_code
_entity_poly.pdbx_strand_id
1 'polypeptide(L)'
;MRIHFEIREKLPEIIEEILNCERWTTLVKEDISGRKLVVIRDPNYNSEATVEIYAREITIKTAWSNYTYRLFVLGDNVWCEYNGAYRGLLEQNLLPTITPREGLLESEVLDSSLYGSEKRKLREYAEDNLKLKKFRRENFNEDRTGVAHFDHPKRVYDEFIKEDYVVPSSDE
;
A
#
# COMPACT_ATOMS: atom_id res chain seq x y z
N MET A 1 7.90 -2.95 -5.53
CA MET A 1 6.88 -2.45 -6.48
C MET A 1 6.63 -1.00 -6.11
N ARG A 2 6.65 -0.12 -7.11
CA ARG A 2 6.34 1.30 -6.98
C ARG A 2 5.15 1.64 -7.86
N ILE A 3 4.11 2.25 -7.30
CA ILE A 3 2.85 2.54 -7.98
C ILE A 3 2.28 3.87 -7.52
N HIS A 4 1.68 4.62 -8.45
CA HIS A 4 0.95 5.84 -8.15
C HIS A 4 -0.52 5.69 -8.45
N PHE A 5 -1.38 6.20 -7.58
CA PHE A 5 -2.82 6.27 -7.81
C PHE A 5 -3.43 7.48 -7.11
N GLU A 6 -4.52 7.99 -7.65
CA GLU A 6 -5.29 9.07 -7.03
C GLU A 6 -6.14 8.53 -5.88
N ILE A 7 -6.35 9.35 -4.84
CA ILE A 7 -7.15 8.96 -3.66
C ILE A 7 -8.34 9.92 -3.45
N ARG A 8 -9.31 9.47 -2.65
CA ARG A 8 -10.54 10.24 -2.39
C ARG A 8 -10.30 11.33 -1.36
N GLU A 9 -9.53 11.02 -0.33
CA GLU A 9 -9.27 11.87 0.83
C GLU A 9 -8.42 13.11 0.47
N LYS A 10 -8.62 14.18 1.23
CA LYS A 10 -7.76 15.38 1.18
C LYS A 10 -6.67 15.31 2.25
N LEU A 11 -5.53 15.97 2.02
CA LEU A 11 -4.43 15.97 3.01
C LEU A 11 -4.86 16.42 4.42
N PRO A 12 -5.71 17.46 4.61
CA PRO A 12 -6.14 17.84 5.95
C PRO A 12 -6.90 16.73 6.70
N GLU A 13 -7.74 15.97 6.00
CA GLU A 13 -8.50 14.84 6.58
C GLU A 13 -7.56 13.73 7.03
N ILE A 14 -6.56 13.42 6.21
CA ILE A 14 -5.54 12.40 6.51
C ILE A 14 -4.68 12.85 7.70
N ILE A 15 -4.30 14.14 7.75
CA ILE A 15 -3.55 14.70 8.88
C ILE A 15 -4.37 14.62 10.17
N GLU A 16 -5.65 14.97 10.12
CA GLU A 16 -6.56 14.87 11.26
C GLU A 16 -6.66 13.44 11.78
N GLU A 17 -6.79 12.46 10.88
CA GLU A 17 -6.80 11.05 11.24
C GLU A 17 -5.46 10.61 11.87
N ILE A 18 -4.32 10.94 11.26
CA ILE A 18 -3.00 10.59 11.83
C ILE A 18 -2.87 11.12 13.26
N LEU A 19 -3.38 12.32 13.53
CA LEU A 19 -3.23 12.98 14.82
C LEU A 19 -4.21 12.49 15.88
N ASN A 20 -5.41 12.04 15.49
CA ASN A 20 -6.52 11.80 16.43
C ASN A 20 -7.19 10.42 16.32
N CYS A 21 -6.68 9.49 15.51
CA CYS A 21 -7.30 8.18 15.33
C CYS A 21 -7.18 7.30 16.59
N GLU A 22 -8.28 6.67 17.01
CA GLU A 22 -8.31 5.73 18.14
C GLU A 22 -7.59 4.40 17.86
N ARG A 23 -7.28 4.09 16.59
CA ARG A 23 -6.61 2.84 16.19
C ARG A 23 -5.15 2.77 16.67
N TRP A 24 -4.53 3.91 16.95
CA TRP A 24 -3.14 4.00 17.39
C TRP A 24 -2.93 5.11 18.41
N THR A 25 -1.80 5.07 19.11
CA THR A 25 -1.32 6.22 19.87
C THR A 25 -0.45 7.09 18.99
N THR A 26 -0.69 8.40 19.00
CA THR A 26 0.10 9.38 18.25
C THR A 26 1.08 10.11 19.16
N LEU A 27 2.33 10.18 18.75
CA LEU A 27 3.40 10.93 19.43
C LEU A 27 4.06 11.93 18.47
N VAL A 28 3.88 13.21 18.73
CA VAL A 28 4.59 14.27 18.00
C VAL A 28 6.03 14.36 18.52
N LYS A 29 7.00 14.11 17.65
CA LYS A 29 8.44 14.18 17.96
C LYS A 29 9.02 15.55 17.68
N GLU A 30 8.64 16.16 16.57
CA GLU A 30 9.11 17.47 16.14
C GLU A 30 7.96 18.23 15.49
N ASP A 31 7.90 19.54 15.70
CA ASP A 31 6.95 20.45 15.05
C ASP A 31 7.66 21.79 14.81
N ILE A 32 8.38 21.87 13.69
CA ILE A 32 9.30 22.99 13.41
C ILE A 32 9.23 23.32 11.92
N SER A 33 9.15 24.62 11.61
CA SER A 33 9.38 25.17 10.26
C SER A 33 8.58 24.50 9.13
N GLY A 34 7.30 24.22 9.34
CA GLY A 34 6.42 23.64 8.32
C GLY A 34 6.60 22.15 8.07
N ARG A 35 7.36 21.46 8.95
CA ARG A 35 7.48 20.01 9.02
C ARG A 35 7.08 19.53 10.41
N LYS A 36 6.22 18.51 10.46
CA LYS A 36 5.85 17.82 11.69
C LYS A 36 6.25 16.35 11.59
N LEU A 37 7.08 15.89 12.52
CA LEU A 37 7.46 14.48 12.64
C LEU A 37 6.58 13.82 13.71
N VAL A 38 5.85 12.80 13.30
CA VAL A 38 4.90 12.06 14.14
C VAL A 38 5.28 10.58 14.12
N VAL A 39 5.13 9.92 15.25
CA VAL A 39 5.23 8.45 15.36
C VAL A 39 3.86 7.94 15.79
N ILE A 40 3.28 7.03 15.00
CA ILE A 40 2.04 6.33 15.35
C ILE A 40 2.38 4.91 15.82
N ARG A 41 1.75 4.46 16.91
CA ARG A 41 2.07 3.20 17.58
C ARG A 41 0.84 2.36 17.78
N ASP A 42 0.97 1.07 17.50
CA ASP A 42 -0.08 0.12 17.82
C ASP A 42 -0.16 -0.02 19.36
N PRO A 43 -1.35 0.10 19.98
CA PRO A 43 -1.49 0.00 21.43
C PRO A 43 -1.30 -1.43 21.96
N ASN A 44 -1.49 -2.43 21.10
CA ASN A 44 -1.47 -3.85 21.47
C ASN A 44 -0.17 -4.54 21.04
N TYR A 45 0.56 -3.98 20.07
CA TYR A 45 1.77 -4.57 19.52
C TYR A 45 2.95 -3.60 19.54
N ASN A 46 4.18 -4.12 19.69
CA ASN A 46 5.39 -3.30 19.62
C ASN A 46 5.75 -2.96 18.16
N SER A 47 4.88 -2.20 17.50
CA SER A 47 4.99 -1.76 16.11
C SER A 47 4.77 -0.26 16.03
N GLU A 48 5.57 0.44 15.23
CA GLU A 48 5.47 1.88 15.05
C GLU A 48 5.73 2.31 13.60
N ALA A 49 4.94 3.25 13.10
CA ALA A 49 5.18 3.89 11.81
C ALA A 49 5.59 5.35 12.03
N THR A 50 6.53 5.81 11.21
CA THR A 50 6.99 7.20 11.23
C THR A 50 6.29 7.98 10.13
N VAL A 51 5.76 9.15 10.48
CA VAL A 51 5.00 10.01 9.58
C VAL A 51 5.62 11.40 9.57
N GLU A 52 5.97 11.89 8.39
CA GLU A 52 6.43 13.26 8.15
C GLU A 52 5.31 14.03 7.46
N ILE A 53 4.84 15.10 8.07
CA ILE A 53 3.77 15.94 7.56
C ILE A 53 4.36 17.28 7.14
N TYR A 54 4.14 17.64 5.88
CA TYR A 54 4.47 18.92 5.28
C TYR A 54 3.20 19.61 4.77
N ALA A 55 3.31 20.88 4.38
CA ALA A 55 2.17 21.67 3.90
C ALA A 55 1.43 21.06 2.69
N ARG A 56 2.13 20.30 1.83
CA ARG A 56 1.58 19.74 0.59
C ARG A 56 1.84 18.25 0.41
N GLU A 57 2.36 17.60 1.44
CA GLU A 57 2.80 16.21 1.37
C GLU A 57 2.80 15.53 2.75
N ILE A 58 2.52 14.24 2.77
CA ILE A 58 2.69 13.36 3.92
C ILE A 58 3.53 12.18 3.48
N THR A 59 4.58 11.84 4.22
CA THR A 59 5.38 10.63 4.00
C THR A 59 5.22 9.70 5.19
N ILE A 60 4.79 8.47 4.96
CA ILE A 60 4.60 7.43 5.97
C ILE A 60 5.60 6.31 5.68
N LYS A 61 6.40 5.95 6.68
CA LYS A 61 7.31 4.80 6.66
C LYS A 61 6.80 3.76 7.63
N THR A 62 6.42 2.60 7.14
CA THR A 62 5.83 1.55 7.98
C THR A 62 6.90 0.79 8.76
N ALA A 63 6.48 0.23 9.89
CA ALA A 63 7.29 -0.64 10.72
C ALA A 63 7.78 -1.88 9.95
N TRP A 64 9.00 -2.34 10.23
CA TRP A 64 9.60 -3.63 9.82
C TRP A 64 9.85 -3.85 8.32
N SER A 65 8.99 -3.34 7.45
CA SER A 65 8.99 -3.70 6.03
C SER A 65 9.61 -2.65 5.11
N ASN A 66 10.03 -1.51 5.67
CA ASN A 66 10.52 -0.34 4.93
C ASN A 66 9.58 0.11 3.80
N TYR A 67 8.27 -0.17 3.92
CA TYR A 67 7.31 0.30 2.92
C TYR A 67 7.06 1.79 3.14
N THR A 68 6.93 2.51 2.04
CA THR A 68 6.70 3.95 2.08
C THR A 68 5.44 4.31 1.34
N TYR A 69 4.61 5.13 1.96
CA TYR A 69 3.51 5.83 1.31
C TYR A 69 3.85 7.30 1.29
N ARG A 70 3.75 7.92 0.12
CA ARG A 70 3.93 9.35 -0.06
C ARG A 70 2.66 9.93 -0.66
N LEU A 71 1.97 10.73 0.13
CA LEU A 71 0.69 11.36 -0.22
C LEU A 71 0.96 12.82 -0.57
N PHE A 72 0.58 13.29 -1.75
CA PHE A 72 0.92 14.65 -2.19
C PHE A 72 -0.18 15.28 -3.04
N VAL A 73 -0.25 16.61 -3.02
CA VAL A 73 -1.23 17.38 -3.80
C VAL A 73 -0.69 17.65 -5.21
N LEU A 74 -1.41 17.17 -6.22
CA LEU A 74 -1.19 17.47 -7.63
C LEU A 74 -2.48 18.05 -8.24
N GLY A 75 -2.43 19.34 -8.61
CA GLY A 75 -3.65 20.08 -8.93
C GLY A 75 -4.58 20.15 -7.73
N ASP A 76 -5.87 19.81 -7.94
CA ASP A 76 -6.89 19.75 -6.88
C ASP A 76 -7.02 18.35 -6.24
N ASN A 77 -6.25 17.38 -6.71
CA ASN A 77 -6.34 15.98 -6.29
C ASN A 77 -5.17 15.59 -5.39
N VAL A 78 -5.40 14.58 -4.53
CA VAL A 78 -4.35 13.96 -3.72
C VAL A 78 -3.97 12.63 -4.36
N TRP A 79 -2.67 12.42 -4.49
CA TRP A 79 -2.09 11.22 -5.05
C TRP A 79 -1.29 10.47 -4.01
N CYS A 80 -1.24 9.15 -4.15
CA CYS A 80 -0.46 8.25 -3.33
C CYS A 80 0.60 7.56 -4.18
N GLU A 81 1.87 7.74 -3.83
CA GLU A 81 2.97 6.88 -4.27
C GLU A 81 3.23 5.83 -3.19
N TYR A 82 3.04 4.55 -3.54
CA TYR A 82 3.42 3.43 -2.71
C TYR A 82 4.71 2.82 -3.23
N ASN A 83 5.67 2.56 -2.33
CA ASN A 83 6.83 1.73 -2.61
C ASN A 83 6.95 0.63 -1.55
N GLY A 84 6.85 -0.62 -1.99
CA GLY A 84 6.97 -1.77 -1.11
C GLY A 84 6.64 -3.09 -1.80
N ALA A 85 6.31 -4.11 -1.00
CA ALA A 85 5.90 -5.40 -1.53
C ALA A 85 4.45 -5.34 -2.02
N TYR A 86 4.14 -6.09 -3.07
CA TYR A 86 2.79 -6.17 -3.63
C TYR A 86 1.71 -6.48 -2.59
N ARG A 87 1.94 -7.49 -1.73
CA ARG A 87 1.01 -7.89 -0.66
C ARG A 87 0.85 -6.85 0.45
N GLY A 88 1.75 -5.88 0.55
CA GLY A 88 1.70 -4.85 1.58
C GLY A 88 0.89 -3.62 1.19
N LEU A 89 0.50 -3.49 -0.08
CA LEU A 89 -0.26 -2.36 -0.59
C LEU A 89 -1.62 -2.27 0.13
N LEU A 90 -1.87 -1.17 0.82
CA LEU A 90 -3.07 -0.84 1.60
C LEU A 90 -3.44 -1.80 2.76
N GLU A 91 -2.61 -2.80 3.06
CA GLU A 91 -2.85 -3.78 4.15
C GLU A 91 -2.24 -3.39 5.51
N GLN A 92 -1.69 -2.19 5.64
CA GLN A 92 -0.89 -1.83 6.80
C GLN A 92 -1.79 -1.38 7.96
N ASN A 93 -1.61 -1.96 9.16
CA ASN A 93 -2.40 -1.61 10.35
C ASN A 93 -2.18 -0.14 10.77
N LEU A 94 -0.93 0.33 10.71
CA LEU A 94 -0.52 1.69 11.03
C LEU A 94 -0.50 2.56 9.77
N LEU A 95 -1.68 2.72 9.18
CA LEU A 95 -1.91 3.50 7.97
C LEU A 95 -3.24 4.25 8.09
N PRO A 96 -3.27 5.55 7.76
CA PRO A 96 -4.52 6.29 7.63
C PRO A 96 -5.39 5.70 6.54
N THR A 97 -6.63 6.18 6.49
CA THR A 97 -7.56 5.84 5.44
C THR A 97 -7.01 6.40 4.12
N ILE A 98 -6.77 5.48 3.19
CA ILE A 98 -6.30 5.77 1.84
C ILE A 98 -7.22 4.99 0.93
N THR A 99 -8.17 5.68 0.30
CA THR A 99 -9.16 5.09 -0.59
C THR A 99 -8.80 5.47 -2.02
N PRO A 100 -8.30 4.53 -2.85
CA PRO A 100 -8.08 4.78 -4.26
C PRO A 100 -9.36 5.33 -4.92
N ARG A 101 -9.19 6.29 -5.84
CA ARG A 101 -10.24 6.57 -6.81
C ARG A 101 -10.38 5.40 -7.78
N GLU A 102 -11.49 5.39 -8.51
CA GLU A 102 -11.83 4.30 -9.44
C GLU A 102 -10.65 3.92 -10.34
N GLY A 103 -10.46 2.61 -10.58
CA GLY A 103 -9.42 2.12 -11.47
C GLY A 103 -8.03 1.91 -10.84
N LEU A 104 -7.93 1.51 -9.56
CA LEU A 104 -6.63 1.14 -8.95
C LEU A 104 -5.88 0.08 -9.79
N LEU A 105 -6.59 -0.91 -10.34
CA LEU A 105 -5.99 -1.94 -11.21
C LEU A 105 -5.39 -1.37 -12.51
N GLU A 106 -5.89 -0.22 -12.97
CA GLU A 106 -5.44 0.47 -14.17
C GLU A 106 -4.32 1.50 -13.87
N SER A 107 -3.91 1.59 -12.60
CA SER A 107 -2.79 2.43 -12.18
C SER A 107 -1.46 1.83 -12.65
N GLU A 108 -0.54 2.69 -13.07
CA GLU A 108 0.76 2.28 -13.58
C GLU A 108 1.71 1.90 -12.44
N VAL A 109 2.21 0.67 -12.50
CA VAL A 109 3.39 0.24 -11.75
C VAL A 109 4.61 0.80 -12.45
N LEU A 110 5.28 1.73 -11.78
CA LEU A 110 6.41 2.51 -12.31
C LEU A 110 7.74 1.75 -12.24
N ASP A 111 7.87 0.86 -11.26
CA ASP A 111 9.07 0.07 -11.02
C ASP A 111 8.70 -1.21 -10.28
N SER A 112 9.24 -2.35 -10.68
CA SER A 112 8.97 -3.61 -10.00
C SER A 112 10.07 -4.64 -10.13
N SER A 113 10.07 -5.62 -9.22
CA SER A 113 10.99 -6.74 -9.29
C SER A 113 10.70 -7.71 -10.44
N LEU A 114 9.50 -7.67 -11.03
CA LEU A 114 9.14 -8.53 -12.16
C LEU A 114 9.55 -7.92 -13.50
N TYR A 115 9.34 -6.62 -13.66
CA TYR A 115 9.49 -5.93 -14.94
C TYR A 115 10.63 -4.91 -14.96
N GLY A 116 11.35 -4.74 -13.85
CA GLY A 116 12.33 -3.66 -13.69
C GLY A 116 11.66 -2.30 -13.86
N SER A 117 12.22 -1.48 -14.75
CA SER A 117 11.73 -0.13 -15.10
C SER A 117 10.62 -0.12 -16.15
N GLU A 118 10.23 -1.27 -16.69
CA GLU A 118 9.12 -1.35 -17.64
C GLU A 118 7.79 -1.10 -16.91
N LYS A 119 7.05 -0.11 -17.42
CA LYS A 119 5.77 0.29 -16.85
C LYS A 119 4.65 -0.63 -17.32
N ARG A 120 3.90 -1.18 -16.37
CA ARG A 120 2.76 -2.06 -16.60
C ARG A 120 1.59 -1.68 -15.70
N LYS A 121 0.39 -2.12 -16.03
CA LYS A 121 -0.78 -1.94 -15.15
C LYS A 121 -0.66 -2.82 -13.91
N LEU A 122 -1.25 -2.39 -12.80
CA LEU A 122 -1.30 -3.19 -11.58
C LEU A 122 -1.99 -4.54 -11.81
N ARG A 123 -2.99 -4.60 -12.69
CA ARG A 123 -3.64 -5.84 -13.13
C ARG A 123 -2.66 -6.84 -13.73
N GLU A 124 -1.88 -6.43 -14.73
CA GLU A 124 -0.87 -7.29 -15.39
C GLU A 124 0.17 -7.76 -14.37
N TYR A 125 0.62 -6.85 -13.49
CA TYR A 125 1.57 -7.19 -12.44
C TYR A 125 1.01 -8.23 -11.44
N ALA A 126 -0.28 -8.14 -11.11
CA ALA A 126 -0.95 -9.08 -10.22
C ALA A 126 -1.06 -10.49 -10.84
N GLU A 127 -1.48 -10.56 -12.11
CA GLU A 127 -1.63 -11.81 -12.85
C GLU A 127 -0.29 -12.56 -12.97
N ASP A 128 0.78 -11.87 -13.32
CA ASP A 128 2.08 -12.51 -13.52
C ASP A 128 2.77 -12.87 -12.20
N ASN A 129 2.53 -12.12 -11.10
CA ASN A 129 2.92 -12.57 -9.76
C ASN A 129 2.26 -13.91 -9.40
N LEU A 130 0.98 -14.08 -9.75
CA LEU A 130 0.25 -15.32 -9.48
C LEU A 130 0.83 -16.48 -10.31
N LYS A 131 1.08 -16.26 -11.62
CA LYS A 131 1.71 -17.27 -12.49
C LYS A 131 3.08 -17.68 -11.99
N LEU A 132 3.95 -16.73 -11.64
CA LEU A 132 5.29 -17.01 -11.11
C LEU A 132 5.23 -17.83 -9.82
N LYS A 133 4.26 -17.54 -8.94
CA LYS A 133 4.08 -18.30 -7.70
C LYS A 133 3.61 -19.74 -7.96
N LYS A 134 2.66 -19.95 -8.87
CA LYS A 134 2.22 -21.30 -9.29
C LYS A 134 3.40 -22.11 -9.84
N PHE A 135 4.15 -21.51 -10.77
CA PHE A 135 5.36 -22.11 -11.32
C PHE A 135 6.37 -22.53 -10.24
N ARG A 136 6.62 -21.66 -9.24
CA ARG A 136 7.53 -21.99 -8.13
C ARG A 136 7.05 -23.18 -7.30
N ARG A 137 5.76 -23.25 -7.00
CA ARG A 137 5.15 -24.37 -6.25
C ARG A 137 5.29 -25.69 -7.01
N GLU A 138 4.96 -25.68 -8.29
CA GLU A 138 4.97 -26.88 -9.15
C GLU A 138 6.37 -27.42 -9.41
N ASN A 139 7.38 -26.54 -9.54
CA ASN A 139 8.71 -26.95 -10.00
C ASN A 139 9.74 -27.13 -8.89
N PHE A 140 9.54 -26.53 -7.71
CA PHE A 140 10.57 -26.49 -6.66
C PHE A 140 10.17 -27.12 -5.34
N ASN A 141 9.01 -27.78 -5.24
CA ASN A 141 8.49 -28.35 -3.98
C ASN A 141 8.67 -27.38 -2.80
N GLU A 142 8.44 -26.09 -3.03
CA GLU A 142 8.35 -25.11 -1.94
C GLU A 142 7.02 -25.33 -1.19
N ASP A 143 6.93 -26.45 -0.46
CA ASP A 143 6.02 -26.65 0.67
C ASP A 143 6.50 -25.79 1.85
N ARG A 144 6.81 -24.52 1.58
CA ARG A 144 6.91 -23.51 2.63
C ARG A 144 5.50 -23.24 3.11
N THR A 145 5.06 -24.06 4.06
CA THR A 145 3.96 -23.84 5.00
C THR A 145 4.24 -22.65 5.94
N GLY A 146 4.76 -21.56 5.39
CA GLY A 146 5.15 -20.36 6.10
C GLY A 146 4.87 -19.17 5.21
N VAL A 147 3.62 -18.71 5.21
CA VAL A 147 3.15 -17.32 5.42
C VAL A 147 1.74 -17.18 4.84
N ALA A 148 0.79 -16.92 5.74
CA ALA A 148 -0.56 -16.33 5.60
C ALA A 148 -1.52 -16.90 4.54
N HIS A 149 -2.76 -17.11 4.97
CA HIS A 149 -3.86 -17.78 4.25
C HIS A 149 -4.36 -17.06 2.97
N PHE A 150 -3.69 -15.98 2.52
CA PHE A 150 -4.14 -15.11 1.42
C PHE A 150 -2.96 -14.56 0.59
N ASP A 151 -3.07 -14.70 -0.73
CA ASP A 151 -1.95 -14.56 -1.68
C ASP A 151 -1.82 -13.16 -2.30
N HIS A 152 -2.84 -12.33 -2.12
CA HIS A 152 -2.99 -10.96 -2.58
C HIS A 152 -3.34 -10.05 -1.40
N PRO A 153 -3.12 -8.73 -1.48
CA PRO A 153 -3.63 -7.82 -0.46
C PRO A 153 -5.16 -7.93 -0.43
N LYS A 154 -5.70 -8.49 0.67
CA LYS A 154 -7.12 -8.76 0.82
C LYS A 154 -7.97 -7.52 0.67
N ARG A 155 -7.68 -6.48 1.45
CA ARG A 155 -8.39 -5.20 1.44
C ARG A 155 -8.39 -4.60 0.04
N VAL A 156 -7.27 -4.68 -0.67
CA VAL A 156 -7.21 -4.21 -2.06
C VAL A 156 -8.19 -4.95 -2.95
N TYR A 157 -8.26 -6.27 -2.81
CA TYR A 157 -9.16 -7.10 -3.61
C TYR A 157 -10.62 -6.99 -3.16
N ASP A 158 -10.88 -7.19 -1.88
CA ASP A 158 -12.21 -7.22 -1.29
C ASP A 158 -12.91 -5.85 -1.32
N GLU A 159 -12.17 -4.73 -1.19
CA GLU A 159 -12.73 -3.37 -1.15
C GLU A 159 -12.65 -2.63 -2.49
N PHE A 160 -11.56 -2.80 -3.26
CA PHE A 160 -11.30 -2.01 -4.47
C PHE A 160 -11.31 -2.81 -5.77
N ILE A 161 -11.39 -4.14 -5.69
CA ILE A 161 -11.58 -5.06 -6.82
C ILE A 161 -12.87 -5.84 -6.58
N LYS A 162 -13.99 -5.12 -6.39
CA LYS A 162 -15.31 -5.77 -6.39
C LYS A 162 -15.73 -6.04 -7.83
N GLU A 163 -16.10 -7.30 -8.04
CA GLU A 163 -16.61 -7.94 -9.27
C GLU A 163 -15.54 -8.51 -10.23
N ASP A 164 -15.51 -9.85 -10.26
CA ASP A 164 -15.09 -10.73 -11.34
C ASP A 164 -13.65 -10.63 -11.88
N TYR A 165 -12.64 -11.09 -11.13
CA TYR A 165 -11.35 -11.59 -11.68
C TYR A 165 -10.51 -12.19 -10.54
N VAL A 166 -10.25 -13.50 -10.41
CA VAL A 166 -9.76 -14.46 -11.39
C VAL A 166 -10.50 -15.78 -11.18
N VAL A 167 -11.49 -16.08 -12.02
CA VAL A 167 -11.83 -17.50 -12.24
C VAL A 167 -10.63 -18.07 -13.00
N PRO A 168 -9.95 -19.12 -12.51
CA PRO A 168 -9.02 -19.82 -13.38
C PRO A 168 -9.82 -20.23 -14.61
N SER A 169 -9.38 -19.85 -15.81
CA SER A 169 -9.86 -20.50 -17.03
C SER A 169 -9.62 -21.99 -16.79
N SER A 170 -10.70 -22.73 -16.53
CA SER A 170 -10.66 -24.19 -16.54
C SER A 170 -10.29 -24.58 -17.96
N ASP A 171 -9.16 -25.26 -18.08
CA ASP A 171 -8.56 -25.74 -19.31
C ASP A 171 -9.62 -26.43 -20.22
N GLU A 172 -9.63 -26.10 -21.50
CA GLU A 172 -10.12 -26.96 -22.60
C GLU A 172 -8.92 -27.63 -23.28
#